data_AF-A0A6G3PZS5-F1
#
_entry.id   AF-A0A6G3PZS5-F1
#
_cell.length_a   1.000
_cell.length_b   1.000
_cell.length_c   1.000
_cell.angle_alpha   90.00
_cell.angle_beta   90.00
_cell.angle_gamma   90.00
#
_symmetry.space_group_name_H-M   'P 1'
#
loop_
_entity.id
_entity.type
_entity.pdbx_description
1 polymer ?
#
loop_
_entity_poly.entity_id
_entity_poly.type
_entity_poly.pdbx_seq_one_letter_code
_entity_poly.pdbx_strand_id
1 'polypeptide(L)'
;MGSTGRRRRRLAALLGATALAVTAGGALAVPAGAVAAASAAVDFGTHCVPPPIAGLPPIDGTTTAQITVDNTTPKVGDTVTVKYKVVKPAASNPTDLALPADIMTPTGKITLGGAQSGDFTVAGPKKNDPVPGKGAFPPFEMTGTFTVTAPGAITLSPGDYNIHTSYILELDTPCTVLTPPAPVSETITATDGTQTNTRAITLGSASGAPGANVTVSGANFTPGATVTLAGRSGATQTGDTATVTADSQGAFSGTLAVSDKTTTGVVAYEGSSWSDTKGAGPAAYVVIDDTPIPDNSQKLTTTVKAGDLSMTQAGDAVQLKAVDFGKGGPSTGSLQTVTVKDFRGGPAGWSLTGKVTDFTGPGAKIDAGKLSWTPACATKAGSPSTCQPGSPGVVGGTGATLASAPDGTVTGGEFTVDAGLSLDVPAFTPPGSYSGVLTLTLT
;
A
#
# COMPACT_ATOMS: atom_id res chain seq x y z
N MET A 1 89.19 13.85 23.61
CA MET A 1 89.34 14.33 22.22
C MET A 1 88.03 14.01 21.52
N GLY A 2 87.14 14.91 21.12
CA GLY A 2 87.19 16.33 20.81
C GLY A 2 86.41 16.52 19.50
N SER A 3 85.27 17.24 19.55
CA SER A 3 84.58 17.87 18.39
C SER A 3 83.96 16.90 17.37
N THR A 4 82.82 17.04 16.68
CA THR A 4 81.88 18.12 16.29
C THR A 4 80.67 17.36 15.70
N GLY A 5 79.39 17.70 15.91
CA GLY A 5 78.70 18.84 15.32
C GLY A 5 78.19 18.57 13.88
N ARG A 6 76.88 18.27 13.70
CA ARG A 6 75.96 18.88 12.70
C ARG A 6 74.72 18.03 12.40
N ARG A 7 73.54 18.57 12.77
CA ARG A 7 72.24 18.24 12.16
C ARG A 7 72.20 18.80 10.72
N ARG A 8 71.86 17.94 9.76
CA ARG A 8 71.44 18.20 8.35
C ARG A 8 69.95 17.86 8.29
N ARG A 9 69.02 18.43 7.52
CA ARG A 9 68.88 19.44 6.44
C ARG A 9 67.35 19.75 6.42
N ARG A 10 66.87 21.01 6.30
CA ARG A 10 66.45 21.72 5.05
C ARG A 10 65.46 20.89 4.20
N LEU A 11 64.37 21.40 3.62
CA LEU A 11 63.90 22.77 3.30
C LEU A 11 62.44 22.67 2.80
N ALA A 12 61.74 23.81 2.85
CA ALA A 12 60.43 24.06 2.26
C ALA A 12 60.41 23.96 0.72
N ALA A 13 59.23 23.77 0.15
CA ALA A 13 58.88 24.24 -1.19
C ALA A 13 57.36 24.52 -1.29
N LEU A 14 57.05 25.81 -1.45
CA LEU A 14 55.82 26.34 -2.04
C LEU A 14 55.93 26.30 -3.57
N LEU A 15 54.77 26.24 -4.23
CA LEU A 15 54.39 26.79 -5.56
C LEU A 15 53.81 25.76 -6.55
N GLY A 16 52.53 25.97 -6.87
CA GLY A 16 52.11 26.24 -8.25
C GLY A 16 51.55 25.10 -9.09
N ALA A 17 50.23 25.12 -9.33
CA ALA A 17 49.58 24.67 -10.57
C ALA A 17 48.14 25.23 -10.58
N THR A 18 47.91 26.37 -11.23
CA THR A 18 47.28 26.50 -12.57
C THR A 18 45.87 25.94 -12.65
N ALA A 19 44.91 26.86 -12.78
CA ALA A 19 43.52 26.63 -13.09
C ALA A 19 43.34 25.95 -14.46
N LEU A 20 42.52 24.90 -14.51
CA LEU A 20 41.72 24.56 -15.67
C LEU A 20 40.25 24.53 -15.23
N ALA A 21 39.48 25.45 -15.77
CA ALA A 21 38.03 25.49 -15.63
C ALA A 21 37.41 24.37 -16.47
N VAL A 22 36.63 23.50 -15.84
CA VAL A 22 35.58 22.72 -16.50
C VAL A 22 34.32 22.89 -15.67
N THR A 23 33.41 23.69 -16.21
CA THR A 23 32.03 23.80 -15.78
C THR A 23 31.30 22.49 -16.06
N ALA A 24 30.89 21.79 -15.02
CA ALA A 24 29.79 20.83 -15.09
C ALA A 24 29.10 20.81 -13.72
N GLY A 25 28.01 21.56 -13.64
CA GLY A 25 27.07 21.47 -12.52
C GLY A 25 26.44 20.08 -12.53
N GLY A 26 27.01 19.17 -11.73
CA GLY A 26 26.37 17.92 -11.36
C GLY A 26 25.39 18.18 -10.23
N ALA A 27 24.23 18.74 -10.55
CA ALA A 27 23.09 18.57 -9.67
C ALA A 27 22.86 17.05 -9.57
N LEU A 28 23.05 16.50 -8.38
CA LEU A 28 22.60 15.16 -8.04
C LEU A 28 21.08 15.15 -8.27
N ALA A 29 20.67 14.67 -9.45
CA ALA A 29 19.29 14.33 -9.73
C ALA A 29 18.93 13.15 -8.83
N VAL A 30 18.44 13.48 -7.64
CA VAL A 30 17.53 12.60 -6.90
C VAL A 30 16.46 12.17 -7.91
N PRO A 31 16.16 10.87 -8.09
CA PRO A 31 14.99 10.50 -8.89
C PRO A 31 13.82 11.26 -8.28
N ALA A 32 13.17 12.10 -9.08
CA ALA A 32 12.01 12.85 -8.65
C ALA A 32 10.93 11.84 -8.25
N GLY A 33 10.90 11.45 -6.98
CA GLY A 33 9.68 10.99 -6.36
C GLY A 33 8.69 12.12 -6.59
N ALA A 34 7.66 11.86 -7.40
CA ALA A 34 6.60 12.81 -7.66
C ALA A 34 5.99 13.17 -6.32
N VAL A 35 6.45 14.29 -5.75
CA VAL A 35 5.83 14.91 -4.59
C VAL A 35 4.42 15.26 -5.05
N ALA A 36 3.40 14.88 -4.28
CA ALA A 36 2.03 15.28 -4.55
C ALA A 36 2.00 16.78 -4.85
N ALA A 37 1.67 17.14 -6.08
CA ALA A 37 1.56 18.53 -6.49
C ALA A 37 0.20 19.03 -6.04
N ALA A 38 0.18 20.14 -5.28
CA ALA A 38 -1.07 20.72 -4.81
C ALA A 38 -2.01 21.02 -5.99
N SER A 39 -3.32 20.76 -5.80
CA SER A 39 -4.40 21.16 -6.70
C SER A 39 -4.16 22.52 -7.36
N ALA A 40 -4.21 22.57 -8.69
CA ALA A 40 -4.08 23.79 -9.47
C ALA A 40 -5.19 23.92 -10.52
N ALA A 41 -5.65 25.15 -10.73
CA ALA A 41 -6.51 25.46 -11.87
C ALA A 41 -5.70 25.39 -13.17
N VAL A 42 -6.26 24.74 -14.18
CA VAL A 42 -5.63 24.52 -15.48
C VAL A 42 -6.52 24.98 -16.62
N ASP A 43 -5.90 25.51 -17.67
CA ASP A 43 -6.56 25.92 -18.90
C ASP A 43 -6.40 24.85 -19.99
N PHE A 44 -7.47 24.55 -20.71
CA PHE A 44 -7.46 23.60 -21.83
C PHE A 44 -8.43 24.00 -22.93
N GLY A 45 -8.05 23.68 -24.17
CA GLY A 45 -8.91 23.88 -25.35
C GLY A 45 -10.12 22.96 -25.30
N THR A 46 -11.29 23.49 -25.58
CA THR A 46 -12.57 22.79 -25.51
C THR A 46 -13.42 23.08 -26.74
N HIS A 47 -14.04 22.06 -27.31
CA HIS A 47 -15.04 22.14 -28.38
C HIS A 47 -16.43 21.89 -27.81
N CYS A 48 -17.25 22.93 -27.73
CA CYS A 48 -18.61 22.88 -27.23
C CYS A 48 -19.63 22.94 -28.38
N VAL A 49 -20.59 22.02 -28.40
CA VAL A 49 -21.65 21.99 -29.41
C VAL A 49 -22.94 22.54 -28.78
N PRO A 50 -23.43 23.73 -29.19
CA PRO A 50 -24.69 24.26 -28.70
C PRO A 50 -25.87 23.33 -29.02
N PRO A 51 -26.98 23.42 -28.26
CA PRO A 51 -28.18 22.65 -28.56
C PRO A 51 -28.67 22.96 -29.99
N PRO A 52 -29.07 21.96 -30.80
CA PRO A 52 -29.43 22.18 -32.21
C PRO A 52 -30.50 23.25 -32.45
N ILE A 53 -31.43 23.41 -31.49
CA ILE A 53 -32.49 24.42 -31.54
C ILE A 53 -31.96 25.87 -31.55
N ALA A 54 -30.74 26.10 -31.07
CA ALA A 54 -30.12 27.41 -31.10
C ALA A 54 -29.64 27.82 -32.51
N GLY A 55 -29.46 26.86 -33.44
CA GLY A 55 -28.99 27.13 -34.80
C GLY A 55 -27.59 27.75 -34.86
N LEU A 56 -26.78 27.59 -33.82
CA LEU A 56 -25.44 28.16 -33.71
C LEU A 56 -24.35 27.14 -34.11
N PRO A 57 -23.24 27.60 -34.69
CA PRO A 57 -22.08 26.73 -34.93
C PRO A 57 -21.44 26.29 -33.59
N PRO A 58 -20.69 25.18 -33.60
CA PRO A 58 -19.85 24.80 -32.46
C PRO A 58 -18.85 25.90 -32.06
N ILE A 59 -18.48 25.89 -30.79
CA ILE A 59 -17.62 26.89 -30.14
C ILE A 59 -16.32 26.22 -29.73
N ASP A 60 -15.21 26.69 -30.27
CA ASP A 60 -13.87 26.37 -29.77
C ASP A 60 -13.41 27.49 -28.84
N GLY A 61 -13.06 27.14 -27.61
CA GLY A 61 -12.63 28.10 -26.61
C GLY A 61 -11.79 27.48 -25.51
N THR A 62 -11.34 28.34 -24.59
CA THR A 62 -10.57 27.90 -23.42
C THR A 62 -11.50 27.68 -22.23
N THR A 63 -11.41 26.50 -21.63
CA THR A 63 -12.01 26.19 -20.33
C THR A 63 -10.95 26.24 -19.25
N THR A 64 -11.26 26.88 -18.12
CA THR A 64 -10.45 26.85 -16.90
C THR A 64 -11.13 25.96 -15.87
N ALA A 65 -10.43 24.96 -15.34
CA ALA A 65 -11.00 24.09 -14.31
C ALA A 65 -9.98 23.62 -13.27
N GLN A 66 -10.46 23.18 -12.12
CA GLN A 66 -9.66 22.68 -11.01
C GLN A 66 -10.25 21.39 -10.45
N ILE A 67 -9.39 20.42 -10.18
CA ILE A 67 -9.73 19.16 -9.52
C ILE A 67 -9.17 19.20 -8.10
N THR A 68 -9.97 18.82 -7.11
CA THR A 68 -9.53 18.63 -5.71
C THR A 68 -10.00 17.28 -5.21
N VAL A 69 -9.28 16.72 -4.24
CA VAL A 69 -9.58 15.43 -3.61
C VAL A 69 -9.72 15.56 -2.09
N ASP A 70 -10.42 14.63 -1.47
CA ASP A 70 -10.51 14.53 0.00
C ASP A 70 -9.28 13.87 0.64
N ASN A 71 -8.59 12.99 -0.09
CA ASN A 71 -7.39 12.29 0.36
C ASN A 71 -6.29 12.29 -0.71
N THR A 72 -5.18 12.98 -0.43
CA THR A 72 -4.02 13.07 -1.32
C THR A 72 -3.01 11.94 -1.15
N THR A 73 -3.17 11.12 -0.10
CA THR A 73 -2.31 9.97 0.22
C THR A 73 -3.13 8.72 0.51
N PRO A 74 -3.97 8.24 -0.42
CA PRO A 74 -4.80 7.06 -0.20
C PRO A 74 -3.97 5.78 -0.17
N LYS A 75 -4.56 4.70 0.31
CA LYS A 75 -4.05 3.33 0.16
C LYS A 75 -4.73 2.62 -1.00
N VAL A 76 -4.08 1.62 -1.58
CA VAL A 76 -4.76 0.68 -2.49
C VAL A 76 -5.96 0.06 -1.77
N GLY A 77 -7.13 0.17 -2.39
CA GLY A 77 -8.44 -0.21 -1.84
C GLY A 77 -9.27 0.96 -1.31
N ASP A 78 -8.67 2.12 -1.04
CA ASP A 78 -9.41 3.31 -0.61
C ASP A 78 -10.27 3.87 -1.76
N THR A 79 -11.39 4.46 -1.39
CA THR A 79 -12.22 5.27 -2.30
C THR A 79 -11.92 6.74 -2.08
N VAL A 80 -11.53 7.44 -3.15
CA VAL A 80 -11.21 8.87 -3.13
C VAL A 80 -12.41 9.65 -3.66
N THR A 81 -12.83 10.68 -2.94
CA THR A 81 -13.86 11.62 -3.40
C THR A 81 -13.19 12.76 -4.15
N VAL A 82 -13.67 13.03 -5.35
CA VAL A 82 -13.10 14.02 -6.26
C VAL A 82 -14.13 15.09 -6.57
N LYS A 83 -13.71 16.34 -6.46
CA LYS A 83 -14.47 17.51 -6.90
C LYS A 83 -13.83 18.06 -8.17
N TYR A 84 -14.64 18.21 -9.21
CA TYR A 84 -14.26 18.82 -10.48
C TYR A 84 -15.03 20.12 -10.65
N LYS A 85 -14.32 21.24 -10.49
CA LYS A 85 -14.87 22.59 -10.60
C LYS A 85 -14.48 23.21 -11.92
N VAL A 86 -15.46 23.43 -12.80
CA VAL A 86 -15.28 24.27 -13.98
C VAL A 86 -15.39 25.72 -13.52
N VAL A 87 -14.25 26.41 -13.49
CA VAL A 87 -14.15 27.81 -13.03
C VAL A 87 -14.64 28.76 -14.12
N LYS A 88 -14.29 28.48 -15.37
CA LYS A 88 -14.71 29.24 -16.54
C LYS A 88 -14.97 28.28 -17.69
N PRO A 89 -16.23 28.05 -18.09
CA PRO A 89 -16.56 27.22 -19.26
C PRO A 89 -16.26 27.98 -20.57
N ALA A 90 -15.92 27.25 -21.63
CA ALA A 90 -15.76 27.82 -22.97
C ALA A 90 -17.09 28.28 -23.60
N ALA A 91 -18.21 27.67 -23.22
CA ALA A 91 -19.55 28.01 -23.70
C ALA A 91 -20.17 29.20 -22.94
N SER A 92 -21.12 29.87 -23.61
CA SER A 92 -21.94 30.96 -23.07
C SER A 92 -23.40 30.72 -23.40
N ASN A 93 -24.32 31.47 -22.77
CA ASN A 93 -25.74 31.43 -23.10
C ASN A 93 -25.95 31.79 -24.58
N PRO A 94 -26.49 30.86 -25.41
CA PRO A 94 -26.63 31.10 -26.85
C PRO A 94 -27.77 32.07 -27.19
N THR A 95 -28.66 32.40 -26.24
CA THR A 95 -29.88 33.18 -26.47
C THR A 95 -29.75 34.62 -25.95
N ASP A 96 -30.59 35.53 -26.45
CA ASP A 96 -30.72 36.89 -25.90
C ASP A 96 -31.55 36.93 -24.60
N LEU A 97 -32.22 35.82 -24.26
CA LEU A 97 -33.03 35.69 -23.06
C LEU A 97 -32.16 35.23 -21.88
N ALA A 98 -32.43 35.76 -20.69
CA ALA A 98 -31.81 35.27 -19.48
C ALA A 98 -32.31 33.86 -19.16
N LEU A 99 -31.39 32.97 -18.80
CA LEU A 99 -31.72 31.66 -18.26
C LEU A 99 -31.95 31.76 -16.75
N PRO A 100 -33.03 31.16 -16.20
CA PRO A 100 -33.27 31.16 -14.77
C PRO A 100 -32.18 30.46 -13.94
N ALA A 101 -32.21 30.70 -12.64
CA ALA A 101 -31.47 29.89 -11.67
C ALA A 101 -31.98 28.44 -11.64
N ASP A 102 -31.15 27.54 -11.14
CA ASP A 102 -31.53 26.16 -10.78
C ASP A 102 -32.06 25.32 -11.97
N ILE A 103 -31.50 25.52 -13.16
CA ILE A 103 -31.83 24.76 -14.37
C ILE A 103 -30.67 23.91 -14.89
N MET A 104 -29.43 24.18 -14.49
CA MET A 104 -28.23 23.52 -14.99
C MET A 104 -27.87 22.29 -14.13
N THR A 105 -27.68 21.14 -14.76
CA THR A 105 -27.17 19.91 -14.14
C THR A 105 -25.89 19.48 -14.87
N PRO A 106 -24.70 19.85 -14.37
CA PRO A 106 -23.47 19.52 -15.07
C PRO A 106 -23.08 18.05 -14.86
N THR A 107 -22.54 17.44 -15.90
CA THR A 107 -21.88 16.13 -15.84
C THR A 107 -20.51 16.23 -16.47
N GLY A 108 -19.58 15.38 -16.06
CA GLY A 108 -18.21 15.45 -16.52
C GLY A 108 -17.45 14.15 -16.39
N LYS A 109 -16.25 14.15 -16.95
CA LYS A 109 -15.32 13.04 -16.97
C LYS A 109 -13.98 13.51 -16.40
N ILE A 110 -13.31 12.66 -15.65
CA ILE A 110 -11.94 12.87 -15.19
C ILE A 110 -11.10 11.72 -15.71
N THR A 111 -9.93 12.05 -16.27
CA THR A 111 -8.97 11.08 -16.78
C THR A 111 -7.85 10.88 -15.77
N LEU A 112 -7.64 9.62 -15.39
CA LEU A 112 -6.56 9.15 -14.52
C LEU A 112 -5.33 8.76 -15.35
N GLY A 113 -4.14 9.13 -14.88
CA GLY A 113 -2.86 8.70 -15.44
C GLY A 113 -1.84 8.32 -14.38
N GLY A 114 -0.70 7.78 -14.80
CA GLY A 114 0.37 7.32 -13.91
C GLY A 114 0.19 5.86 -13.48
N ALA A 115 0.29 5.59 -12.18
CA ALA A 115 0.22 4.25 -11.60
C ALA A 115 -1.13 3.54 -11.83
N GLN A 116 -2.21 4.33 -11.92
CA GLN A 116 -3.55 3.88 -12.28
C GLN A 116 -4.04 4.72 -13.46
N SER A 117 -4.63 4.08 -14.46
CA SER A 117 -5.16 4.74 -15.64
C SER A 117 -6.62 4.37 -15.88
N GLY A 118 -7.34 5.24 -16.58
CA GLY A 118 -8.75 5.07 -16.89
C GLY A 118 -9.53 6.35 -16.71
N ASP A 119 -10.84 6.25 -16.82
CA ASP A 119 -11.73 7.38 -16.72
C ASP A 119 -12.89 7.08 -15.78
N PHE A 120 -13.40 8.12 -15.12
CA PHE A 120 -14.64 8.02 -14.35
C PHE A 120 -15.48 9.29 -14.50
N THR A 121 -16.78 9.17 -14.22
CA THR A 121 -17.75 10.24 -14.39
C THR A 121 -18.00 10.97 -13.07
N VAL A 122 -18.27 12.26 -13.16
CA VAL A 122 -18.70 13.12 -12.07
C VAL A 122 -20.02 13.79 -12.42
N ALA A 123 -20.82 14.14 -11.42
CA ALA A 123 -22.07 14.85 -11.60
C ALA A 123 -22.22 15.98 -10.57
N GLY A 124 -22.81 17.10 -10.98
CA GLY A 124 -23.15 18.20 -10.10
C GLY A 124 -24.65 18.29 -9.84
N PRO A 125 -25.05 19.01 -8.77
CA PRO A 125 -26.46 19.24 -8.48
C PRO A 125 -27.13 20.09 -9.57
N LYS A 126 -28.47 20.04 -9.67
CA LYS A 126 -29.26 20.99 -10.46
C LYS A 126 -29.24 22.37 -9.78
N LYS A 127 -28.19 23.15 -10.03
CA LYS A 127 -27.92 24.41 -9.32
C LYS A 127 -27.07 25.34 -10.18
N ASN A 128 -27.54 26.57 -10.38
CA ASN A 128 -26.80 27.67 -10.98
C ASN A 128 -27.44 29.00 -10.60
N ASP A 129 -26.66 30.08 -10.61
CA ASP A 129 -27.19 31.43 -10.62
C ASP A 129 -27.84 31.76 -11.97
N PRO A 130 -28.77 32.73 -12.06
CA PRO A 130 -29.34 33.15 -13.34
C PRO A 130 -28.24 33.54 -14.33
N VAL A 131 -28.38 33.11 -15.58
CA VAL A 131 -27.39 33.38 -16.64
C VAL A 131 -27.94 34.48 -17.53
N PRO A 132 -27.29 35.65 -17.62
CA PRO A 132 -27.73 36.71 -18.52
C PRO A 132 -27.81 36.25 -19.98
N GLY A 133 -28.68 36.89 -20.77
CA GLY A 133 -28.69 36.72 -22.24
C GLY A 133 -27.31 36.99 -22.81
N LYS A 134 -26.81 36.09 -23.66
CA LYS A 134 -25.44 36.11 -24.21
C LYS A 134 -24.31 36.13 -23.16
N GLY A 135 -24.64 35.95 -21.88
CA GLY A 135 -23.70 35.97 -20.76
C GLY A 135 -22.91 34.67 -20.62
N ALA A 136 -21.78 34.73 -19.93
CA ALA A 136 -21.00 33.55 -19.57
C ALA A 136 -21.76 32.69 -18.56
N PHE A 137 -21.63 31.36 -18.69
CA PHE A 137 -22.15 30.47 -17.65
C PHE A 137 -21.38 30.66 -16.34
N PRO A 138 -22.07 30.62 -15.18
CA PRO A 138 -21.41 30.70 -13.88
C PRO A 138 -20.52 29.47 -13.64
N PRO A 139 -19.55 29.56 -12.71
CA PRO A 139 -18.77 28.40 -12.28
C PRO A 139 -19.68 27.31 -11.71
N PHE A 140 -19.34 26.05 -11.95
CA PHE A 140 -20.08 24.90 -11.41
C PHE A 140 -19.13 23.79 -10.95
N GLU A 141 -19.59 22.99 -10.00
CA GLU A 141 -18.83 21.92 -9.36
C GLU A 141 -19.58 20.59 -9.50
N MET A 142 -18.83 19.55 -9.82
CA MET A 142 -19.29 18.18 -9.94
C MET A 142 -18.51 17.30 -8.96
N THR A 143 -19.13 16.25 -8.46
CA THR A 143 -18.50 15.30 -7.54
C THR A 143 -18.59 13.90 -8.12
N GLY A 144 -17.55 13.10 -7.89
CA GLY A 144 -17.58 11.65 -8.11
C GLY A 144 -16.52 10.96 -7.28
N THR A 145 -16.40 9.65 -7.45
CA THR A 145 -15.46 8.83 -6.69
C THR A 145 -14.75 7.85 -7.60
N PHE A 146 -13.55 7.45 -7.21
CA PHE A 146 -12.87 6.29 -7.80
C PHE A 146 -12.14 5.49 -6.72
N THR A 147 -11.95 4.20 -6.97
CA THR A 147 -11.20 3.31 -6.09
C THR A 147 -9.76 3.22 -6.54
N VAL A 148 -8.82 3.30 -5.60
CA VAL A 148 -7.38 3.16 -5.86
C VAL A 148 -7.05 1.68 -6.01
N THR A 149 -6.46 1.30 -7.15
CA THR A 149 -6.15 -0.10 -7.49
C THR A 149 -4.66 -0.38 -7.63
N ALA A 150 -3.82 0.65 -7.68
CA ALA A 150 -2.38 0.53 -7.79
C ALA A 150 -1.65 1.57 -6.91
N PRO A 151 -0.53 1.19 -6.27
CA PRO A 151 0.31 2.13 -5.52
C PRO A 151 1.11 3.02 -6.48
N GLY A 152 1.47 4.22 -6.03
CA GLY A 152 2.28 5.18 -6.79
C GLY A 152 1.52 6.46 -7.11
N ALA A 153 2.14 7.31 -7.94
CA ALA A 153 1.57 8.59 -8.32
C ALA A 153 0.42 8.42 -9.32
N ILE A 154 -0.74 8.99 -9.01
CA ILE A 154 -1.93 9.01 -9.85
C ILE A 154 -2.25 10.47 -10.19
N THR A 155 -2.25 10.81 -11.48
CA THR A 155 -2.57 12.15 -11.97
C THR A 155 -4.04 12.24 -12.35
N LEU A 156 -4.68 13.38 -12.05
CA LEU A 156 -6.06 13.65 -12.39
C LEU A 156 -6.10 14.84 -13.35
N SER A 157 -6.67 14.60 -14.54
CA SER A 157 -6.81 15.61 -15.59
C SER A 157 -8.27 15.85 -15.93
N PRO A 158 -8.70 17.12 -16.13
CA PRO A 158 -10.03 17.44 -16.63
C PRO A 158 -10.35 16.70 -17.94
N GLY A 159 -11.55 16.13 -18.04
CA GLY A 159 -12.04 15.49 -19.25
C GLY A 159 -13.25 16.22 -19.83
N ASP A 160 -13.97 15.54 -20.73
CA ASP A 160 -15.19 16.05 -21.35
C ASP A 160 -16.24 16.40 -20.28
N TYR A 161 -17.04 17.42 -20.54
CA TYR A 161 -18.16 17.79 -19.68
C TYR A 161 -19.39 18.18 -20.49
N ASN A 162 -20.55 18.12 -19.88
CA ASN A 162 -21.81 18.50 -20.47
C ASN A 162 -22.57 19.44 -19.54
N ILE A 163 -23.07 20.52 -20.12
CA ILE A 163 -24.00 21.44 -19.46
C ILE A 163 -25.41 21.04 -19.91
N HIS A 164 -26.09 20.28 -19.06
CA HIS A 164 -27.50 19.96 -19.27
C HIS A 164 -28.36 21.06 -18.67
N THR A 165 -29.33 21.56 -19.42
CA THR A 165 -30.30 22.58 -18.96
C THR A 165 -31.72 22.03 -19.06
N SER A 166 -32.45 22.12 -17.95
CA SER A 166 -33.81 21.59 -17.79
C SER A 166 -34.74 22.72 -17.32
N TYR A 167 -35.40 23.38 -18.28
CA TYR A 167 -36.34 24.48 -18.02
C TYR A 167 -37.66 24.32 -18.79
N ILE A 168 -37.70 24.72 -20.07
CA ILE A 168 -38.85 24.52 -20.97
C ILE A 168 -38.61 23.30 -21.87
N LEU A 169 -37.35 23.05 -22.21
CA LEU A 169 -36.86 21.91 -22.96
C LEU A 169 -35.64 21.35 -22.22
N GLU A 170 -35.34 20.09 -22.50
CA GLU A 170 -34.13 19.41 -22.05
C GLU A 170 -33.06 19.60 -23.13
N LEU A 171 -32.00 20.35 -22.82
CA LEU A 171 -30.98 20.73 -23.78
C LEU A 171 -29.59 20.45 -23.24
N ASP A 172 -28.78 19.77 -24.06
CA ASP A 172 -27.39 19.45 -23.76
C ASP A 172 -26.44 20.33 -24.56
N THR A 173 -25.39 20.80 -23.89
CA THR A 173 -24.24 21.46 -24.50
C THR A 173 -23.00 20.63 -24.17
N PRO A 174 -22.73 19.55 -24.92
CA PRO A 174 -21.53 18.75 -24.71
C PRO A 174 -20.28 19.55 -25.11
N CYS A 175 -19.27 19.47 -24.26
CA CYS A 175 -17.99 20.15 -24.39
C CYS A 175 -16.88 19.09 -24.30
N THR A 176 -16.15 18.92 -25.39
CA THR A 176 -15.09 17.90 -25.53
C THR A 176 -13.70 18.54 -25.45
N VAL A 177 -12.75 17.85 -24.85
CA VAL A 177 -11.36 18.33 -24.77
C VAL A 177 -10.71 18.23 -26.16
N LEU A 178 -10.17 19.35 -26.68
CA LEU A 178 -9.60 19.41 -28.03
C LEU A 178 -8.31 18.60 -28.18
N THR A 179 -7.46 18.61 -27.14
CA THR A 179 -6.18 17.88 -27.11
C THR A 179 -6.12 17.02 -25.85
N PRO A 180 -6.69 15.80 -25.87
CA PRO A 180 -6.68 14.92 -24.71
C PRO A 180 -5.31 14.23 -24.53
N PRO A 181 -4.85 14.01 -23.28
CA PRO A 181 -5.46 14.48 -22.03
C PRO A 181 -5.21 15.98 -21.79
N ALA A 182 -6.14 16.65 -21.09
CA ALA A 182 -5.91 18.01 -20.60
C ALA A 182 -4.71 18.05 -19.63
N PRO A 183 -4.15 19.25 -19.32
CA PRO A 183 -3.09 19.36 -18.32
C PRO A 183 -3.53 18.80 -16.96
N VAL A 184 -2.56 18.20 -16.24
CA VAL A 184 -2.79 17.62 -14.91
C VAL A 184 -3.17 18.73 -13.94
N SER A 185 -4.32 18.58 -13.27
CA SER A 185 -4.83 19.54 -12.28
C SER A 185 -4.49 19.12 -10.84
N GLU A 186 -4.39 17.82 -10.58
CA GLU A 186 -4.11 17.26 -9.25
C GLU A 186 -3.24 16.00 -9.39
N THR A 187 -2.40 15.73 -8.39
CA THR A 187 -1.62 14.49 -8.31
C THR A 187 -1.64 13.96 -6.90
N ILE A 188 -2.16 12.75 -6.74
CA ILE A 188 -2.17 12.04 -5.46
C ILE A 188 -1.11 10.94 -5.45
N THR A 189 -0.65 10.55 -4.28
CA THR A 189 0.33 9.48 -4.12
C THR A 189 -0.29 8.33 -3.33
N ALA A 190 -0.69 7.28 -4.05
CA ALA A 190 -1.21 6.07 -3.44
C ALA A 190 -0.10 5.26 -2.77
N THR A 191 -0.34 4.81 -1.54
CA THR A 191 0.52 3.85 -0.84
C THR A 191 -0.05 2.45 -0.98
N ASP A 192 0.79 1.42 -0.87
CA ASP A 192 0.28 0.07 -0.76
C ASP A 192 -0.61 -0.03 0.48
N GLY A 193 -1.88 -0.39 0.27
CA GLY A 193 -2.66 -0.98 1.34
C GLY A 193 -2.01 -2.34 1.64
N THR A 194 -1.78 -2.66 2.91
CA THR A 194 -1.43 -4.03 3.31
C THR A 194 -2.62 -4.93 2.97
N GLN A 195 -2.73 -5.36 1.70
CA GLN A 195 -3.64 -6.42 1.35
C GLN A 195 -3.08 -7.65 2.05
N THR A 196 -3.71 -8.07 3.14
CA THR A 196 -3.33 -9.29 3.84
C THR A 196 -3.43 -10.41 2.82
N ASN A 197 -2.27 -10.95 2.44
CA ASN A 197 -2.23 -12.09 1.55
C ASN A 197 -2.83 -13.29 2.29
N THR A 198 -4.03 -13.70 1.89
CA THR A 198 -4.78 -14.84 2.48
C THR A 198 -4.53 -16.15 1.73
N ARG A 199 -3.56 -16.17 0.82
CA ARG A 199 -3.26 -17.32 -0.03
C ARG A 199 -2.52 -18.36 0.80
N ALA A 200 -2.96 -19.60 0.67
CA ALA A 200 -2.32 -20.74 1.31
C ALA A 200 -2.22 -21.88 0.31
N ILE A 201 -1.21 -22.73 0.52
CA ILE A 201 -1.07 -23.99 -0.22
C ILE A 201 -0.93 -25.17 0.73
N THR A 202 -1.36 -26.33 0.25
CA THR A 202 -1.19 -27.61 0.92
C THR A 202 -0.58 -28.61 -0.05
N LEU A 203 0.25 -29.50 0.48
CA LEU A 203 0.88 -30.58 -0.28
C LEU A 203 0.16 -31.90 0.01
N GLY A 204 -0.05 -32.71 -1.03
CA GLY A 204 -0.60 -34.06 -0.90
C GLY A 204 0.35 -35.02 -0.17
N SER A 205 1.65 -34.72 -0.14
CA SER A 205 2.66 -35.39 0.67
C SER A 205 3.74 -34.39 1.11
N ALA A 206 4.28 -34.55 2.31
CA ALA A 206 5.36 -33.70 2.83
C ALA A 206 6.77 -34.23 2.48
N SER A 207 6.86 -35.32 1.71
CA SER A 207 8.14 -35.95 1.36
C SER A 207 8.04 -36.90 0.18
N GLY A 208 9.15 -37.16 -0.50
CA GLY A 208 9.27 -38.15 -1.58
C GLY A 208 10.73 -38.37 -2.00
N ALA A 209 10.99 -39.44 -2.76
CA ALA A 209 12.30 -39.65 -3.40
C ALA A 209 12.52 -38.63 -4.53
N PRO A 210 13.75 -38.39 -4.99
CA PRO A 210 14.03 -37.54 -6.14
C PRO A 210 13.21 -37.97 -7.37
N GLY A 211 12.52 -37.01 -7.98
CA GLY A 211 11.62 -37.23 -9.12
C GLY A 211 10.19 -37.62 -8.72
N ALA A 212 9.87 -37.73 -7.43
CA ALA A 212 8.51 -37.97 -6.98
C ALA A 212 7.58 -36.79 -7.30
N ASN A 213 6.37 -37.11 -7.70
CA ASN A 213 5.30 -36.14 -7.91
C ASN A 213 4.61 -35.81 -6.59
N VAL A 214 4.44 -34.52 -6.30
CA VAL A 214 3.62 -34.03 -5.19
C VAL A 214 2.47 -33.19 -5.73
N THR A 215 1.25 -33.46 -5.26
CA THR A 215 0.10 -32.60 -5.54
C THR A 215 0.18 -31.34 -4.70
N VAL A 216 0.04 -30.17 -5.33
CA VAL A 216 -0.04 -28.86 -4.68
C VAL A 216 -1.43 -28.32 -4.90
N SER A 217 -2.13 -27.99 -3.81
CA SER A 217 -3.44 -27.35 -3.88
C SER A 217 -3.37 -25.98 -3.23
N GLY A 218 -4.10 -24.99 -3.77
CA GLY A 218 -4.14 -23.64 -3.23
C GLY A 218 -5.48 -22.96 -3.44
N ALA A 219 -5.70 -21.88 -2.70
CA ALA A 219 -6.94 -21.09 -2.73
C ALA A 219 -6.65 -19.58 -2.65
N ASN A 220 -7.67 -18.77 -2.94
CA ASN A 220 -7.62 -17.30 -2.96
C ASN A 220 -6.73 -16.70 -4.08
N PHE A 221 -6.51 -17.45 -5.16
CA PHE A 221 -5.92 -17.00 -6.43
C PHE A 221 -6.88 -16.19 -7.29
N THR A 222 -6.31 -15.34 -8.12
CA THR A 222 -7.07 -14.55 -9.07
C THR A 222 -7.74 -15.55 -10.02
N PRO A 223 -9.09 -15.54 -10.14
CA PRO A 223 -9.78 -16.48 -11.01
C PRO A 223 -9.22 -16.46 -12.43
N GLY A 224 -8.89 -17.64 -12.98
CA GLY A 224 -8.28 -17.78 -14.30
C GLY A 224 -6.79 -17.43 -14.41
N ALA A 225 -6.12 -17.05 -13.31
CA ALA A 225 -4.70 -16.74 -13.36
C ALA A 225 -3.82 -17.99 -13.53
N THR A 226 -2.71 -17.82 -14.25
CA THR A 226 -1.63 -18.81 -14.29
C THR A 226 -0.83 -18.75 -12.99
N VAL A 227 -0.79 -19.86 -12.28
CA VAL A 227 -0.06 -20.08 -11.03
C VAL A 227 1.17 -20.94 -11.32
N THR A 228 2.35 -20.43 -10.97
CA THR A 228 3.61 -21.17 -11.01
C THR A 228 3.83 -21.87 -9.68
N LEU A 229 4.04 -23.18 -9.72
CA LEU A 229 4.49 -24.00 -8.60
C LEU A 229 6.01 -24.12 -8.67
N ALA A 230 6.70 -23.92 -7.56
CA ALA A 230 8.16 -24.00 -7.55
C ALA A 230 8.71 -24.60 -6.25
N GLY A 231 9.72 -25.47 -6.39
CA GLY A 231 10.53 -25.95 -5.26
C GLY A 231 11.51 -24.88 -4.79
N ARG A 232 11.77 -24.85 -3.49
CA ARG A 232 12.62 -23.89 -2.80
C ARG A 232 13.66 -24.62 -1.94
N SER A 233 14.91 -24.18 -2.05
CA SER A 233 15.98 -24.47 -1.08
C SER A 233 16.23 -23.18 -0.30
N GLY A 234 15.51 -22.98 0.80
CA GLY A 234 15.44 -21.66 1.43
C GLY A 234 14.75 -20.62 0.52
N ALA A 235 15.32 -19.43 0.32
CA ALA A 235 14.77 -18.47 -0.67
C ALA A 235 15.16 -18.78 -2.11
N THR A 236 16.15 -19.64 -2.35
CA THR A 236 16.58 -19.95 -3.71
C THR A 236 15.56 -20.87 -4.36
N GLN A 237 15.06 -20.47 -5.53
CA GLN A 237 14.24 -21.33 -6.36
C GLN A 237 15.11 -22.45 -6.94
N THR A 238 14.65 -23.69 -6.80
CA THR A 238 15.30 -24.86 -7.40
C THR A 238 14.88 -25.02 -8.87
N GLY A 239 15.42 -26.03 -9.55
CA GLY A 239 14.96 -26.39 -10.90
C GLY A 239 13.53 -26.94 -10.95
N ASP A 240 12.95 -27.29 -9.81
CA ASP A 240 11.62 -27.90 -9.72
C ASP A 240 10.55 -26.84 -9.98
N THR A 241 9.89 -26.89 -11.14
CA THR A 241 8.82 -25.95 -11.51
C THR A 241 7.68 -26.64 -12.26
N ALA A 242 6.47 -26.11 -12.11
CA ALA A 242 5.28 -26.49 -12.88
C ALA A 242 4.32 -25.30 -12.97
N THR A 243 3.32 -25.36 -13.85
CA THR A 243 2.27 -24.33 -13.96
C THR A 243 0.89 -24.95 -13.93
N VAL A 244 -0.06 -24.26 -13.30
CA VAL A 244 -1.47 -24.63 -13.23
C VAL A 244 -2.33 -23.37 -13.35
N THR A 245 -3.57 -23.49 -13.81
CA THR A 245 -4.50 -22.35 -13.89
C THR A 245 -5.47 -22.41 -12.72
N ALA A 246 -5.68 -21.28 -12.04
CA ALA A 246 -6.71 -21.16 -11.02
C ALA A 246 -8.11 -21.19 -11.66
N ASP A 247 -9.04 -21.88 -11.02
CA ASP A 247 -10.44 -21.96 -11.46
C ASP A 247 -11.20 -20.65 -11.26
N SER A 248 -12.50 -20.63 -11.58
CA SER A 248 -13.35 -19.44 -11.44
C SER A 248 -13.52 -18.93 -10.00
N GLN A 249 -13.09 -19.70 -9.01
CA GLN A 249 -13.17 -19.41 -7.59
C GLN A 249 -11.79 -19.08 -7.01
N GLY A 250 -10.74 -19.11 -7.84
CA GLY A 250 -9.38 -18.85 -7.38
C GLY A 250 -8.72 -20.03 -6.68
N ALA A 251 -9.26 -21.24 -6.82
CA ALA A 251 -8.64 -22.46 -6.33
C ALA A 251 -7.85 -23.16 -7.44
N PHE A 252 -6.86 -23.96 -7.07
CA PHE A 252 -6.15 -24.81 -8.02
C PHE A 252 -5.73 -26.14 -7.38
N SER A 253 -5.49 -27.14 -8.21
CA SER A 253 -4.76 -28.35 -7.86
C SER A 253 -3.85 -28.75 -9.02
N GLY A 254 -2.55 -28.81 -8.78
CA GLY A 254 -1.53 -29.13 -9.78
C GLY A 254 -0.49 -30.10 -9.24
N THR A 255 0.38 -30.60 -10.11
CA THR A 255 1.44 -31.55 -9.74
C THR A 255 2.80 -30.92 -9.96
N LEU A 256 3.69 -31.05 -8.98
CA LEU A 256 5.10 -30.67 -9.07
C LEU A 256 5.96 -31.93 -8.94
N ALA A 257 6.89 -32.15 -9.88
CA ALA A 257 7.92 -33.17 -9.75
C ALA A 257 9.11 -32.57 -9.01
N VAL A 258 9.49 -33.16 -7.87
CA VAL A 258 10.59 -32.65 -7.03
C VAL A 258 11.83 -33.52 -7.25
N SER A 259 12.77 -33.04 -8.05
CA SER A 259 14.01 -33.75 -8.40
C SER A 259 15.23 -33.19 -7.70
N ASP A 260 15.22 -31.91 -7.35
CA ASP A 260 16.33 -31.27 -6.65
C ASP A 260 16.38 -31.72 -5.19
N LYS A 261 17.46 -32.43 -4.82
CA LYS A 261 17.68 -32.94 -3.46
C LYS A 261 17.79 -31.84 -2.40
N THR A 262 17.98 -30.58 -2.81
CA THR A 262 18.04 -29.43 -1.91
C THR A 262 16.68 -28.81 -1.64
N THR A 263 15.62 -29.24 -2.33
CA THR A 263 14.26 -28.73 -2.10
C THR A 263 13.80 -29.03 -0.68
N THR A 264 13.56 -27.98 0.11
CA THR A 264 13.06 -28.03 1.49
C THR A 264 11.63 -27.50 1.62
N GLY A 265 11.08 -26.89 0.56
CA GLY A 265 9.71 -26.42 0.53
C GLY A 265 9.21 -26.16 -0.88
N VAL A 266 7.89 -25.97 -0.99
CA VAL A 266 7.20 -25.66 -2.25
C VAL A 266 6.44 -24.36 -2.07
N VAL A 267 6.45 -23.50 -3.07
CA VAL A 267 5.65 -22.27 -3.13
C VAL A 267 4.74 -22.29 -4.37
N ALA A 268 3.70 -21.47 -4.36
CA ALA A 268 2.87 -21.19 -5.54
C ALA A 268 2.67 -19.69 -5.70
N TYR A 269 2.75 -19.14 -6.92
CA TYR A 269 2.60 -17.69 -7.15
C TYR A 269 2.04 -17.36 -8.52
N GLU A 270 1.32 -16.25 -8.64
CA GLU A 270 0.76 -15.79 -9.93
C GLU A 270 1.84 -15.20 -10.84
N GLY A 271 1.83 -15.61 -12.11
CA GLY A 271 2.79 -15.14 -13.11
C GLY A 271 4.15 -15.84 -13.04
N SER A 272 5.18 -15.22 -13.62
CA SER A 272 6.49 -15.83 -13.85
C SER A 272 7.52 -15.62 -12.73
N SER A 273 7.24 -14.74 -11.78
CA SER A 273 8.16 -14.40 -10.69
C SER A 273 7.44 -14.33 -9.34
N TRP A 274 8.10 -14.81 -8.29
CA TRP A 274 7.61 -14.72 -6.93
C TRP A 274 7.48 -13.26 -6.46
N SER A 275 6.35 -12.95 -5.83
CA SER A 275 6.22 -11.82 -4.91
C SER A 275 5.43 -12.27 -3.68
N ASP A 276 5.71 -11.62 -2.56
CA ASP A 276 4.98 -11.73 -1.29
C ASP A 276 3.47 -11.46 -1.42
N THR A 277 3.07 -10.61 -2.36
CA THR A 277 1.68 -10.22 -2.63
C THR A 277 0.91 -11.20 -3.52
N LYS A 278 1.62 -11.98 -4.35
CA LYS A 278 1.02 -12.91 -5.33
C LYS A 278 1.32 -14.38 -5.04
N GLY A 279 2.09 -14.64 -3.99
CA GLY A 279 2.61 -15.94 -3.62
C GLY A 279 1.88 -16.59 -2.45
N ALA A 280 2.09 -17.88 -2.28
CA ALA A 280 1.66 -18.68 -1.14
C ALA A 280 2.74 -19.71 -0.80
N GLY A 281 2.79 -20.09 0.47
CA GLY A 281 3.82 -20.97 1.00
C GLY A 281 4.99 -20.18 1.59
N PRO A 282 6.09 -20.86 1.91
CA PRO A 282 6.42 -22.24 1.55
C PRO A 282 5.61 -23.27 2.36
N ALA A 283 5.16 -24.33 1.70
CA ALA A 283 4.79 -25.57 2.38
C ALA A 283 6.04 -26.46 2.45
N ALA A 284 6.38 -26.97 3.64
CA ALA A 284 7.58 -27.78 3.84
C ALA A 284 7.53 -29.09 3.04
N TYR A 285 8.65 -29.46 2.43
CA TYR A 285 8.81 -30.72 1.69
C TYR A 285 10.20 -31.32 1.94
N VAL A 286 10.28 -32.64 2.13
CA VAL A 286 11.54 -33.35 2.38
C VAL A 286 11.85 -34.31 1.24
N VAL A 287 12.96 -34.09 0.55
CA VAL A 287 13.48 -35.07 -0.41
C VAL A 287 14.22 -36.18 0.34
N ILE A 288 13.74 -37.41 0.21
CA ILE A 288 14.32 -38.60 0.82
C ILE A 288 15.51 -39.02 -0.01
N ASP A 289 16.72 -38.91 0.53
CA ASP A 289 17.93 -39.32 -0.17
C ASP A 289 17.96 -40.85 -0.40
N ASP A 290 17.82 -41.24 -1.66
CA ASP A 290 17.85 -42.62 -2.15
C ASP A 290 19.20 -43.02 -2.77
N THR A 291 20.23 -42.18 -2.65
CA THR A 291 21.54 -42.43 -3.25
C THR A 291 22.11 -43.79 -2.77
N PRO A 292 22.46 -44.71 -3.69
CA PRO A 292 23.11 -45.97 -3.34
C PRO A 292 24.45 -45.75 -2.63
N ILE A 293 24.78 -46.62 -1.68
CA ILE A 293 26.07 -46.59 -0.96
C ILE A 293 27.00 -47.72 -1.43
N PRO A 294 28.33 -47.58 -1.30
CA PRO A 294 29.29 -48.64 -1.63
C PRO A 294 29.14 -49.88 -0.75
N ASP A 295 29.66 -51.01 -1.22
CA ASP A 295 29.75 -52.25 -0.45
C ASP A 295 30.51 -52.03 0.87
N ASN A 296 30.13 -52.79 1.91
CA ASN A 296 30.69 -52.70 3.27
C ASN A 296 30.58 -51.31 3.95
N SER A 297 29.66 -50.46 3.50
CA SER A 297 29.37 -49.15 4.12
C SER A 297 28.01 -49.13 4.84
N GLN A 298 27.80 -48.16 5.73
CA GLN A 298 26.52 -47.90 6.40
C GLN A 298 26.04 -46.47 6.11
N LYS A 299 24.77 -46.31 5.74
CA LYS A 299 24.13 -44.99 5.58
C LYS A 299 23.53 -44.55 6.91
N LEU A 300 24.03 -43.45 7.46
CA LEU A 300 23.45 -42.80 8.64
C LEU A 300 22.52 -41.68 8.18
N THR A 301 21.22 -41.82 8.43
CA THR A 301 20.21 -40.82 8.05
C THR A 301 19.54 -40.23 9.29
N THR A 302 19.25 -38.93 9.24
CA THR A 302 18.36 -38.25 10.20
C THR A 302 17.36 -37.41 9.43
N THR A 303 16.22 -37.10 10.04
CA THR A 303 15.19 -36.25 9.45
C THR A 303 14.85 -35.14 10.42
N VAL A 304 14.99 -33.90 9.97
CA VAL A 304 14.49 -32.72 10.68
C VAL A 304 13.11 -32.41 10.11
N LYS A 305 12.09 -32.36 10.97
CA LYS A 305 10.72 -32.01 10.58
C LYS A 305 10.48 -30.53 10.85
N ALA A 306 9.79 -29.85 9.94
CA ALA A 306 9.27 -28.52 10.20
C ALA A 306 8.24 -28.56 11.34
N GLY A 307 8.23 -27.50 12.15
CA GLY A 307 7.18 -27.21 13.12
C GLY A 307 6.26 -26.09 12.64
N ASP A 308 5.51 -25.53 13.58
CA ASP A 308 4.50 -24.51 13.30
C ASP A 308 5.01 -23.08 13.54
N LEU A 309 4.24 -22.10 13.04
CA LEU A 309 4.28 -20.72 13.51
C LEU A 309 3.28 -20.58 14.68
N SER A 310 3.75 -20.12 15.83
CA SER A 310 2.93 -20.03 17.04
C SER A 310 3.25 -18.80 17.89
N MET A 311 2.26 -18.39 18.69
CA MET A 311 2.37 -17.30 19.64
C MET A 311 1.83 -17.72 21.01
N THR A 312 2.47 -17.26 22.08
CA THR A 312 1.97 -17.34 23.46
C THR A 312 2.14 -15.99 24.16
N GLN A 313 1.27 -15.67 25.12
CA GLN A 313 1.37 -14.44 25.92
C GLN A 313 1.51 -14.77 27.41
N ALA A 314 2.32 -13.99 28.14
CA ALA A 314 2.61 -14.24 29.54
C ALA A 314 1.43 -14.00 30.51
N GLY A 315 0.39 -13.28 30.08
CA GLY A 315 -0.80 -12.95 30.87
C GLY A 315 -1.90 -12.29 30.02
N ASP A 316 -3.08 -12.10 30.58
CA ASP A 316 -4.29 -11.65 29.87
C ASP A 316 -4.76 -10.22 30.20
N ALA A 317 -4.16 -9.58 31.21
CA ALA A 317 -4.52 -8.23 31.63
C ALA A 317 -3.30 -7.29 31.73
N VAL A 318 -3.50 -6.04 31.30
CA VAL A 318 -2.53 -4.95 31.48
C VAL A 318 -3.19 -3.84 32.29
N GLN A 319 -2.62 -3.51 33.43
CA GLN A 319 -3.07 -2.36 34.23
C GLN A 319 -2.32 -1.10 33.79
N LEU A 320 -3.05 -0.12 33.26
CA LEU A 320 -2.51 1.21 32.99
C LEU A 320 -2.55 2.08 34.25
N LYS A 321 -1.65 3.07 34.34
CA LYS A 321 -1.59 4.03 35.44
C LYS A 321 -2.83 4.92 35.51
N ALA A 322 -3.26 5.29 36.72
CA ALA A 322 -4.37 6.20 36.91
C ALA A 322 -4.07 7.62 36.37
N VAL A 323 -5.11 8.32 35.95
CA VAL A 323 -5.08 9.72 35.50
C VAL A 323 -6.06 10.51 36.37
N ASP A 324 -5.61 11.65 36.90
CA ASP A 324 -6.44 12.52 37.73
C ASP A 324 -7.55 13.20 36.90
N PHE A 325 -8.76 13.21 37.45
CA PHE A 325 -9.87 13.97 36.88
C PHE A 325 -9.53 15.46 36.76
N GLY A 326 -9.94 16.08 35.65
CA GLY A 326 -9.69 17.47 35.32
C GLY A 326 -8.32 17.76 34.72
N LYS A 327 -7.37 16.80 34.74
CA LYS A 327 -6.05 16.95 34.09
C LYS A 327 -5.99 16.25 32.74
N GLY A 328 -6.46 15.00 32.69
CA GLY A 328 -6.31 14.14 31.52
C GLY A 328 -4.85 13.79 31.25
N GLY A 329 -4.59 13.25 30.05
CA GLY A 329 -3.25 12.91 29.59
C GLY A 329 -2.96 11.41 29.62
N PRO A 330 -1.66 11.04 29.51
CA PRO A 330 -1.28 9.67 29.18
C PRO A 330 -1.38 8.73 30.39
N SER A 331 -2.26 7.74 30.28
CA SER A 331 -2.32 6.55 31.13
C SER A 331 -1.38 5.48 30.55
N THR A 332 -0.23 5.26 31.21
CA THR A 332 0.85 4.39 30.68
C THR A 332 0.90 3.02 31.32
N GLY A 333 1.35 2.02 30.57
CA GLY A 333 1.58 0.65 31.05
C GLY A 333 2.51 -0.13 30.12
N SER A 334 2.69 -1.42 30.36
CA SER A 334 3.50 -2.31 29.52
C SER A 334 2.67 -3.49 29.06
N LEU A 335 2.77 -3.82 27.77
CA LEU A 335 2.14 -5.00 27.21
C LEU A 335 2.72 -6.26 27.89
N GLN A 336 1.88 -7.26 28.12
CA GLN A 336 2.38 -8.58 28.54
C GLN A 336 3.20 -9.19 27.41
N THR A 337 4.41 -9.63 27.72
CA THR A 337 5.35 -10.19 26.74
C THR A 337 4.70 -11.29 25.92
N VAL A 338 4.86 -11.18 24.62
CA VAL A 338 4.43 -12.17 23.64
C VAL A 338 5.66 -12.93 23.15
N THR A 339 5.59 -14.26 23.17
CA THR A 339 6.62 -15.12 22.58
C THR A 339 6.12 -15.63 21.24
N VAL A 340 6.88 -15.37 20.18
CA VAL A 340 6.63 -15.92 18.84
C VAL A 340 7.66 -17.01 18.57
N LYS A 341 7.21 -18.17 18.08
CA LYS A 341 8.06 -19.26 17.60
C LYS A 341 7.72 -19.56 16.16
N ASP A 342 8.71 -19.41 15.29
CA ASP A 342 8.60 -19.80 13.88
C ASP A 342 9.52 -21.00 13.64
N PHE A 343 8.95 -22.19 13.56
CA PHE A 343 9.70 -23.41 13.27
C PHE A 343 9.40 -23.99 11.90
N ARG A 344 8.82 -23.19 10.99
CA ARG A 344 8.49 -23.62 9.63
C ARG A 344 9.74 -23.90 8.79
N GLY A 345 10.83 -23.17 9.02
CA GLY A 345 12.15 -23.41 8.39
C GLY A 345 12.21 -23.12 6.88
N GLY A 346 11.27 -22.32 6.36
CA GLY A 346 11.21 -21.93 4.95
C GLY A 346 11.58 -20.44 4.72
N PRO A 347 11.29 -19.86 3.55
CA PRO A 347 11.55 -18.42 3.30
C PRO A 347 10.54 -17.41 3.87
N ALA A 348 9.34 -17.82 4.28
CA ALA A 348 8.30 -16.87 4.70
C ALA A 348 8.57 -16.32 6.10
N GLY A 349 8.52 -15.01 6.23
CA GLY A 349 8.52 -14.28 7.48
C GLY A 349 7.19 -14.40 8.23
N TRP A 350 7.02 -13.57 9.24
CA TRP A 350 5.80 -13.50 10.03
C TRP A 350 5.51 -12.04 10.43
N SER A 351 4.24 -11.76 10.70
CA SER A 351 3.77 -10.46 11.19
C SER A 351 2.84 -10.64 12.37
N LEU A 352 3.08 -9.88 13.44
CA LEU A 352 2.23 -9.79 14.62
C LEU A 352 1.59 -8.40 14.63
N THR A 353 0.27 -8.36 14.49
CA THR A 353 -0.53 -7.12 14.49
C THR A 353 -1.45 -7.08 15.70
N GLY A 354 -1.91 -5.88 16.06
CA GLY A 354 -2.87 -5.70 17.15
C GLY A 354 -3.86 -4.59 16.88
N LYS A 355 -5.09 -4.76 17.35
CA LYS A 355 -6.16 -3.73 17.33
C LYS A 355 -6.88 -3.68 18.66
N VAL A 356 -7.38 -2.51 19.05
CA VAL A 356 -8.07 -2.32 20.33
C VAL A 356 -9.51 -1.88 20.11
N THR A 357 -10.41 -2.34 20.98
CA THR A 357 -11.78 -1.79 21.07
C THR A 357 -11.78 -0.44 21.79
N ASP A 358 -12.90 0.28 21.73
CA ASP A 358 -13.11 1.42 22.63
C ASP A 358 -12.99 0.97 24.10
N PHE A 359 -12.52 1.88 24.94
CA PHE A 359 -12.49 1.67 26.38
C PHE A 359 -13.81 2.15 26.97
N THR A 360 -14.58 1.23 27.54
CA THR A 360 -15.90 1.53 28.09
C THR A 360 -15.83 1.60 29.61
N GLY A 361 -16.43 2.65 30.18
CA GLY A 361 -16.53 2.85 31.62
C GLY A 361 -17.84 3.52 32.03
N PRO A 362 -17.97 3.96 33.29
CA PRO A 362 -19.21 4.54 33.79
C PRO A 362 -19.57 5.85 33.08
N GLY A 363 -20.61 5.80 32.24
CA GLY A 363 -21.20 7.00 31.62
C GLY A 363 -20.38 7.64 30.49
N ALA A 364 -19.27 7.04 30.05
CA ALA A 364 -18.46 7.53 28.94
C ALA A 364 -17.66 6.42 28.24
N LYS A 365 -17.09 6.77 27.09
CA LYS A 365 -16.13 5.97 26.33
C LYS A 365 -14.86 6.78 26.10
N ILE A 366 -13.73 6.08 26.00
CA ILE A 366 -12.49 6.61 25.44
C ILE A 366 -12.26 5.85 24.15
N ASP A 367 -12.21 6.57 23.02
CA ASP A 367 -12.12 5.96 21.69
C ASP A 367 -10.85 5.11 21.55
N ALA A 368 -10.95 3.99 20.83
CA ALA A 368 -9.82 3.11 20.53
C ALA A 368 -8.61 3.87 19.94
N GLY A 369 -8.87 4.93 19.14
CA GLY A 369 -7.86 5.78 18.53
C GLY A 369 -7.00 6.58 19.52
N LYS A 370 -7.34 6.55 20.82
CA LYS A 370 -6.57 7.18 21.89
C LYS A 370 -5.46 6.28 22.46
N LEU A 371 -5.46 4.99 22.14
CA LEU A 371 -4.37 4.10 22.54
C LEU A 371 -3.23 4.14 21.50
N SER A 372 -2.04 4.48 21.96
CA SER A 372 -0.79 4.32 21.23
C SER A 372 0.13 3.33 21.92
N TRP A 373 1.09 2.81 21.15
CA TRP A 373 2.14 1.95 21.64
C TRP A 373 3.53 2.33 21.12
N THR A 374 4.55 1.84 21.80
CA THR A 374 5.95 1.87 21.36
C THR A 374 6.46 0.44 21.38
N PRO A 375 6.47 -0.25 20.22
CA PRO A 375 6.88 -1.65 20.16
C PRO A 375 8.37 -1.87 20.43
N ALA A 376 8.68 -3.04 20.97
CA ALA A 376 10.02 -3.57 21.11
C ALA A 376 10.02 -5.05 20.73
N CYS A 377 11.10 -5.51 20.11
CA CYS A 377 11.25 -6.92 19.81
C CYS A 377 12.70 -7.37 19.99
N ALA A 378 12.88 -8.57 20.53
CA ALA A 378 14.18 -9.21 20.68
C ALA A 378 14.19 -10.60 20.03
N THR A 379 15.36 -10.94 19.51
CA THR A 379 15.62 -12.21 18.82
C THR A 379 16.43 -13.12 19.73
N LYS A 380 15.98 -14.36 19.95
CA LYS A 380 16.76 -15.34 20.70
C LYS A 380 18.01 -15.74 19.92
N ALA A 381 19.15 -15.81 20.59
CA ALA A 381 20.41 -16.23 19.98
C ALA A 381 20.27 -17.59 19.26
N GLY A 382 20.78 -17.68 18.04
CA GLY A 382 20.68 -18.86 17.18
C GLY A 382 19.43 -18.91 16.29
N SER A 383 18.51 -17.95 16.42
CA SER A 383 17.39 -17.80 15.49
C SER A 383 17.88 -17.35 14.10
N PRO A 384 17.45 -18.01 13.01
CA PRO A 384 17.78 -17.59 11.64
C PRO A 384 17.25 -16.20 11.25
N SER A 385 16.06 -15.82 11.73
CA SER A 385 15.47 -14.51 11.44
C SER A 385 15.85 -13.46 12.49
N THR A 386 15.78 -12.19 12.10
CA THR A 386 15.86 -11.03 13.00
C THR A 386 14.48 -10.41 13.16
N CYS A 387 14.00 -10.30 14.39
CA CYS A 387 12.77 -9.60 14.68
C CYS A 387 12.92 -8.08 14.55
N GLN A 388 11.95 -7.45 13.91
CA GLN A 388 11.82 -6.01 13.72
C GLN A 388 10.62 -5.48 14.51
N PRO A 389 10.78 -4.50 15.40
CA PRO A 389 9.65 -3.84 16.05
C PRO A 389 8.87 -3.02 15.03
N GLY A 390 7.54 -2.96 15.21
CA GLY A 390 6.68 -2.04 14.48
C GLY A 390 6.93 -0.57 14.84
N SER A 391 6.32 0.33 14.08
CA SER A 391 6.47 1.77 14.33
C SER A 391 5.70 2.21 15.58
N PRO A 392 6.27 3.08 16.43
CA PRO A 392 5.51 3.74 17.48
C PRO A 392 4.36 4.57 16.90
N GLY A 393 3.19 4.52 17.53
CA GLY A 393 2.01 5.20 17.01
C GLY A 393 0.70 4.69 17.56
N VAL A 394 -0.40 5.18 17.00
CA VAL A 394 -1.76 4.78 17.36
C VAL A 394 -2.00 3.32 16.96
N VAL A 395 -2.61 2.55 17.87
CA VAL A 395 -3.08 1.18 17.60
C VAL A 395 -4.46 1.25 16.96
N GLY A 396 -5.40 1.91 17.64
CA GLY A 396 -6.76 2.14 17.13
C GLY A 396 -7.58 0.86 16.87
N GLY A 397 -8.78 1.06 16.34
CA GLY A 397 -9.65 -0.04 15.90
C GLY A 397 -9.25 -0.65 14.57
N THR A 398 -8.50 0.09 13.74
CA THR A 398 -7.96 -0.38 12.45
C THR A 398 -6.76 -1.31 12.62
N GLY A 399 -6.07 -1.20 13.75
CA GLY A 399 -4.90 -1.98 14.10
C GLY A 399 -3.59 -1.42 13.55
N ALA A 400 -2.49 -1.93 14.09
CA ALA A 400 -1.13 -1.61 13.71
C ALA A 400 -0.22 -2.84 13.86
N THR A 401 0.94 -2.84 13.19
CA THR A 401 1.97 -3.88 13.36
C THR A 401 2.71 -3.67 14.67
N LEU A 402 2.78 -4.72 15.49
CA LEU A 402 3.54 -4.76 16.73
C LEU A 402 4.98 -5.22 16.47
N ALA A 403 5.16 -6.32 15.75
CA ALA A 403 6.47 -6.81 15.35
C ALA A 403 6.38 -7.70 14.11
N SER A 404 7.50 -7.93 13.46
CA SER A 404 7.58 -8.84 12.31
C SER A 404 8.98 -9.44 12.17
N ALA A 405 9.09 -10.54 11.43
CA ALA A 405 10.32 -10.91 10.77
C ALA A 405 10.07 -10.91 9.26
N PRO A 406 10.91 -10.26 8.45
CA PRO A 406 10.73 -10.25 7.01
C PRO A 406 10.99 -11.64 6.41
N ASP A 407 10.50 -11.84 5.20
CA ASP A 407 10.90 -12.96 4.35
C ASP A 407 12.44 -12.98 4.19
N GLY A 408 13.00 -14.18 4.06
CA GLY A 408 14.43 -14.35 3.98
C GLY A 408 14.84 -15.68 3.36
N THR A 409 16.15 -15.91 3.26
CA THR A 409 16.68 -17.20 2.74
C THR A 409 16.30 -18.37 3.61
N VAL A 410 16.34 -18.20 4.92
CA VAL A 410 15.82 -19.16 5.90
C VAL A 410 15.22 -18.31 7.00
N THR A 411 13.94 -18.51 7.28
CA THR A 411 13.27 -17.91 8.41
C THR A 411 13.09 -18.93 9.52
N GLY A 412 12.94 -18.41 10.73
CA GLY A 412 12.63 -19.20 11.90
C GLY A 412 13.30 -18.67 13.15
N GLY A 413 12.98 -19.33 14.26
CA GLY A 413 13.54 -19.06 15.57
C GLY A 413 12.49 -18.72 16.60
N GLU A 414 12.95 -18.06 17.67
CA GLU A 414 12.12 -17.68 18.81
C GLU A 414 12.38 -16.21 19.16
N PHE A 415 11.29 -15.48 19.43
CA PHE A 415 11.30 -14.03 19.57
C PHE A 415 10.45 -13.62 20.76
N THR A 416 10.87 -12.55 21.45
CA THR A 416 10.06 -11.90 22.48
C THR A 416 9.64 -10.53 21.98
N VAL A 417 8.34 -10.24 22.04
CA VAL A 417 7.72 -9.01 21.58
C VAL A 417 7.06 -8.32 22.76
N ASP A 418 7.38 -7.04 22.93
CA ASP A 418 6.90 -6.18 24.01
C ASP A 418 6.42 -4.84 23.44
N ALA A 419 5.72 -4.05 24.26
CA ALA A 419 5.43 -2.65 23.94
C ALA A 419 5.15 -1.81 25.19
N GLY A 420 5.58 -0.55 25.16
CA GLY A 420 5.03 0.47 26.05
C GLY A 420 3.66 0.91 25.54
N LEU A 421 2.65 0.96 26.41
CA LEU A 421 1.29 1.41 26.09
C LEU A 421 1.04 2.81 26.66
N SER A 422 0.30 3.64 25.93
CA SER A 422 -0.15 4.95 26.37
C SER A 422 -1.57 5.24 25.87
N LEU A 423 -2.54 5.30 26.78
CA LEU A 423 -3.90 5.74 26.49
C LEU A 423 -4.03 7.23 26.81
N ASP A 424 -4.34 8.05 25.81
CA ASP A 424 -4.64 9.48 26.01
C ASP A 424 -6.05 9.66 26.60
N VAL A 425 -6.13 9.89 27.91
CA VAL A 425 -7.39 10.03 28.65
C VAL A 425 -7.84 11.50 28.62
N PRO A 426 -9.05 11.81 28.10
CA PRO A 426 -9.58 13.17 28.13
C PRO A 426 -9.73 13.72 29.56
N ALA A 427 -9.48 15.01 29.76
CA ALA A 427 -9.43 15.63 31.08
C ALA A 427 -10.70 15.46 31.92
N PHE A 428 -11.87 15.51 31.31
CA PHE A 428 -13.16 15.42 32.01
C PHE A 428 -13.83 14.07 31.84
N THR A 429 -13.05 13.01 31.59
CA THR A 429 -13.54 11.63 31.59
C THR A 429 -14.11 11.30 32.99
N PRO A 430 -15.38 10.85 33.11
CA PRO A 430 -15.97 10.52 34.41
C PRO A 430 -15.09 9.54 35.22
N PRO A 431 -14.88 9.77 36.53
CA PRO A 431 -14.10 8.85 37.35
C PRO A 431 -14.70 7.43 37.33
N GLY A 432 -13.86 6.42 37.07
CA GLY A 432 -14.29 5.03 36.98
C GLY A 432 -13.24 4.14 36.34
N SER A 433 -13.51 2.83 36.31
CA SER A 433 -12.68 1.88 35.56
C SER A 433 -13.15 1.83 34.10
N TYR A 434 -12.20 1.92 33.18
CA TYR A 434 -12.44 1.81 31.75
C TYR A 434 -11.68 0.60 31.22
N SER A 435 -12.34 -0.26 30.47
CA SER A 435 -11.74 -1.45 29.88
C SER A 435 -11.94 -1.49 28.37
N GLY A 436 -10.88 -1.88 27.67
CA GLY A 436 -10.87 -2.18 26.24
C GLY A 436 -10.15 -3.51 26.02
N VAL A 437 -10.38 -4.15 24.87
CA VAL A 437 -9.77 -5.43 24.52
C VAL A 437 -8.77 -5.20 23.40
N LEU A 438 -7.49 -5.48 23.67
CA LEU A 438 -6.44 -5.53 22.65
C LEU A 438 -6.37 -6.95 22.10
N THR A 439 -6.69 -7.12 20.82
CA THR A 439 -6.60 -8.40 20.11
C THR A 439 -5.31 -8.44 19.32
N LEU A 440 -4.49 -9.48 19.52
CA LEU A 440 -3.26 -9.71 18.76
C LEU A 440 -3.47 -10.84 17.74
N THR A 441 -2.93 -10.67 16.53
CA THR A 441 -3.06 -11.65 15.43
C THR A 441 -1.68 -11.92 14.82
N LEU A 442 -1.29 -13.20 14.78
CA LEU A 442 -0.06 -13.67 14.15
C LEU A 442 -0.37 -14.27 12.78
N THR A 443 0.40 -13.89 11.76
CA THR A 443 0.31 -14.38 10.38
C THR A 443 1.67 -14.73 9.83
#